data_AF-F7V1N1-F1
#
_entry.id   AF-F7V1N1-F1
#
_cell.length_a   1.000
_cell.length_b   1.000
_cell.length_c   1.000
_cell.angle_alpha   90.00
_cell.angle_beta   90.00
_cell.angle_gamma   90.00
#
_symmetry.space_group_name_H-M   'P 1'
#
loop_
_entity.id
_entity.type
_entity.pdbx_description
1 polymer ?
#
loop_
_entity_poly.entity_id
_entity_poly.type
_entity_poly.pdbx_seq_one_letter_code
_entity_poly.pdbx_strand_id
1 'polypeptide(L)'
;MDKKTKLMAICAAGAAAILIGAGLARCAIAPSDPNPVVPVEEQSRQAEQAGESLAGYAGTTWESEDGTCTLTLSDSTIVESGEAGVQVMYYEVLSEEPDDDGLSAQISFTRSAGEAASQTLLSINDTGGRKSISCDAFALSKSYLIAEGSEAGIELSAHSPELNELLDAEDAEIASAIAQKASSASPTATLATWDGEVYIDCNEDVLTTSFHLNDAASTIVQLSLDRGSGEMSAL
;
A
#
# COMPACT_ATOMS: atom_id res chain seq x y z
N MET A 1 8.70 -55.90 -4.89
CA MET A 1 10.11 -56.08 -4.46
C MET A 1 10.83 -54.81 -4.88
N ASP A 2 10.89 -53.80 -3.99
CA ASP A 2 12.09 -53.47 -3.17
C ASP A 2 13.25 -53.03 -4.08
N LYS A 3 13.89 -51.86 -3.96
CA LYS A 3 14.05 -50.94 -2.83
C LYS A 3 14.97 -49.78 -3.29
N LYS A 4 14.98 -48.70 -2.48
CA LYS A 4 16.08 -47.76 -2.22
C LYS A 4 16.18 -46.47 -3.05
N THR A 5 15.45 -45.47 -2.55
CA THR A 5 15.91 -44.09 -2.34
C THR A 5 17.34 -44.04 -1.77
N LYS A 6 18.18 -43.16 -2.31
CA LYS A 6 19.40 -42.67 -1.63
C LYS A 6 19.40 -41.15 -1.66
N LEU A 7 19.03 -40.57 -0.52
CA LEU A 7 19.37 -39.20 -0.15
C LEU A 7 20.90 -39.12 -0.01
N MET A 8 21.52 -38.07 -0.54
CA MET A 8 22.91 -37.74 -0.24
C MET A 8 22.95 -36.32 0.31
N ALA A 9 23.19 -36.24 1.62
CA ALA A 9 23.56 -35.02 2.33
C ALA A 9 25.05 -34.74 2.09
N ILE A 10 25.40 -33.47 1.86
CA ILE A 10 26.78 -33.01 1.94
C ILE A 10 26.80 -31.76 2.83
N CYS A 11 27.19 -31.96 4.08
CA CYS A 11 27.76 -30.90 4.92
C CYS A 11 29.20 -30.67 4.47
N ALA A 12 29.59 -29.42 4.23
CA ALA A 12 30.98 -29.02 4.18
C ALA A 12 31.17 -27.76 5.03
N ALA A 13 31.80 -27.96 6.19
CA ALA A 13 32.36 -26.93 7.03
C ALA A 13 33.59 -26.31 6.33
N GLY A 14 33.72 -24.98 6.41
CA GLY A 14 34.92 -24.26 5.98
C GLY A 14 35.09 -23.02 6.84
N ALA A 15 35.88 -23.13 7.91
CA ALA A 15 36.33 -22.02 8.72
C ALA A 15 37.67 -21.49 8.18
N ALA A 16 37.81 -20.16 8.04
CA ALA A 16 39.11 -19.49 7.97
C ALA A 16 39.00 -18.00 8.38
N ALA A 17 39.18 -17.76 9.68
CA ALA A 17 40.11 -16.79 10.31
C ALA A 17 40.55 -15.47 9.61
N ILE A 18 40.24 -14.38 10.34
CA ILE A 18 41.09 -13.22 10.72
C ILE A 18 41.25 -12.06 9.72
N LEU A 19 40.80 -10.85 10.11
CA LEU A 19 41.71 -9.76 10.52
C LEU A 19 40.97 -8.65 11.27
N ILE A 20 41.52 -8.35 12.45
CA ILE A 20 41.21 -7.23 13.33
C ILE A 20 41.79 -5.96 12.71
N GLY A 21 40.97 -4.92 12.57
CA GLY A 21 41.40 -3.56 12.31
C GLY A 21 40.75 -2.61 13.30
N ALA A 22 41.48 -2.28 14.37
CA ALA A 22 41.11 -1.24 15.32
C ALA A 22 41.33 0.15 14.69
N GLY A 23 40.34 1.02 14.80
CA GLY A 23 40.44 2.44 14.47
C GLY A 23 39.51 3.26 15.35
N LEU A 24 39.92 3.53 16.60
CA LEU A 24 39.29 4.57 17.41
C LEU A 24 39.75 5.93 16.89
N ALA A 25 38.85 6.69 16.30
CA ALA A 25 38.96 8.14 16.23
C ALA A 25 37.70 8.74 16.87
N ARG A 26 37.80 9.02 18.18
CA ARG A 26 36.94 10.01 18.83
C ARG A 26 37.33 11.38 18.30
N CYS A 27 36.41 12.07 17.64
CA CYS A 27 36.42 13.52 17.59
C CYS A 27 35.14 14.01 18.28
N ALA A 28 35.30 14.58 19.46
CA ALA A 28 34.29 15.43 20.07
C ALA A 28 34.38 16.81 19.41
N ILE A 29 33.25 17.32 18.90
CA ILE A 29 33.03 18.76 18.64
C ILE A 29 31.56 19.06 18.98
N ALA A 30 31.40 20.24 19.58
CA ALA A 30 30.27 20.76 20.37
C ALA A 30 29.00 21.09 19.56
N PRO A 31 27.84 21.37 20.22
CA PRO A 31 26.58 21.60 19.51
C PRO A 31 26.56 22.97 18.85
N SER A 32 25.96 23.06 17.67
CA SER A 32 25.61 24.32 17.01
C SER A 32 24.36 24.08 16.17
N ASP A 33 23.21 24.42 16.74
CA ASP A 33 22.06 24.91 15.97
C ASP A 33 22.31 26.40 15.66
N PRO A 34 21.82 26.96 14.52
CA PRO A 34 20.46 26.74 14.05
C PRO A 34 20.29 26.49 12.54
N ASN A 35 19.32 25.63 12.23
CA ASN A 35 18.31 25.79 11.16
C ASN A 35 18.81 25.87 9.69
N PRO A 36 18.85 24.75 8.95
CA PRO A 36 18.70 24.77 7.51
C PRO A 36 17.20 24.87 7.18
N VAL A 37 16.80 26.00 6.59
CA VAL A 37 15.52 26.08 5.87
C VAL A 37 15.63 25.13 4.68
N VAL A 38 15.06 23.94 4.81
CA VAL A 38 14.87 23.00 3.71
C VAL A 38 13.81 23.63 2.79
N PRO A 39 14.01 23.68 1.46
CA PRO A 39 13.02 24.22 0.55
C PRO A 39 11.70 23.44 0.67
N VAL A 40 10.61 24.17 0.92
CA VAL A 40 9.21 23.72 0.80
C VAL A 40 8.88 23.48 -0.68
N GLU A 41 9.60 22.55 -1.33
CA GLU A 41 9.28 22.10 -2.68
C GLU A 41 9.07 20.57 -2.72
N GLU A 42 9.63 19.80 -1.79
CA GLU A 42 9.40 18.35 -1.71
C GLU A 42 8.08 17.97 -1.02
N GLN A 43 7.58 18.79 -0.09
CA GLN A 43 6.32 18.56 0.64
C GLN A 43 5.07 18.62 -0.26
N SER A 44 5.17 19.24 -1.44
CA SER A 44 4.10 19.31 -2.43
C SER A 44 3.89 17.98 -3.16
N ARG A 45 4.96 17.19 -3.36
CA ARG A 45 4.92 16.02 -4.25
C ARG A 45 4.16 14.84 -3.70
N GLN A 46 4.09 14.69 -2.38
CA GLN A 46 3.56 13.45 -1.78
C GLN A 46 2.06 13.50 -1.51
N ALA A 47 1.48 14.70 -1.34
CA ALA A 47 0.05 14.90 -1.48
C ALA A 47 -0.41 14.85 -2.96
N GLU A 48 0.52 15.04 -3.91
CA GLU A 48 0.28 14.89 -5.36
C GLU A 48 0.35 13.42 -5.84
N GLN A 49 0.92 12.47 -5.08
CA GLN A 49 1.06 11.07 -5.52
C GLN A 49 -0.20 10.22 -5.37
N ALA A 50 -1.18 10.65 -4.57
CA ALA A 50 -2.50 10.02 -4.52
C ALA A 50 -3.23 10.31 -5.83
N GLY A 51 -3.08 9.39 -6.79
CA GLY A 51 -3.66 9.51 -8.13
C GLY A 51 -2.67 9.30 -9.27
N GLU A 52 -1.38 9.16 -9.00
CA GLU A 52 -0.34 8.87 -10.02
C GLU A 52 -0.25 7.37 -10.38
N SER A 53 -0.84 6.50 -9.57
CA SER A 53 -0.88 5.04 -9.78
C SER A 53 -2.21 4.44 -9.35
N LEU A 54 -2.52 3.25 -9.87
CA LEU A 54 -3.76 2.52 -9.60
C LEU A 54 -3.83 2.09 -8.13
N ALA A 55 -2.67 1.76 -7.54
CA ALA A 55 -2.55 1.43 -6.12
C ALA A 55 -2.97 2.59 -5.21
N GLY A 56 -2.79 3.85 -5.64
CA GLY A 56 -3.26 5.03 -4.91
C GLY A 56 -4.78 5.11 -4.76
N TYR A 57 -5.52 4.31 -5.54
CA TYR A 57 -6.98 4.19 -5.44
C TYR A 57 -7.43 2.93 -4.69
N ALA A 58 -6.50 2.13 -4.16
CA ALA A 58 -6.86 0.97 -3.35
C ALA A 58 -7.69 1.42 -2.12
N GLY A 59 -8.76 0.70 -1.85
CA GLY A 59 -9.69 0.99 -0.77
C GLY A 59 -10.77 2.03 -1.08
N THR A 60 -10.73 2.63 -2.28
CA THR A 60 -11.82 3.51 -2.72
C THR A 60 -13.06 2.70 -3.13
N THR A 61 -14.22 3.26 -2.85
CA THR A 61 -15.53 2.80 -3.30
C THR A 61 -16.07 3.75 -4.36
N TRP A 62 -16.63 3.16 -5.42
CA TRP A 62 -17.17 3.84 -6.57
C TRP A 62 -18.61 3.40 -6.80
N GLU A 63 -19.41 4.26 -7.41
CA GLU A 63 -20.84 4.04 -7.66
C GLU A 63 -21.12 4.20 -9.16
N SER A 64 -21.95 3.32 -9.73
CA SER A 64 -22.42 3.49 -11.11
C SER A 64 -23.29 4.75 -11.21
N GLU A 65 -23.35 5.36 -12.38
CA GLU A 65 -24.11 6.62 -12.56
C GLU A 65 -25.60 6.49 -12.23
N ASP A 66 -26.16 5.29 -12.36
CA ASP A 66 -27.55 4.96 -11.98
C ASP A 66 -27.74 4.55 -10.51
N GLY A 67 -26.65 4.47 -9.73
CA GLY A 67 -26.65 4.08 -8.32
C GLY A 67 -26.99 2.62 -8.03
N THR A 68 -27.01 1.76 -9.06
CA THR A 68 -27.43 0.36 -8.91
C THR A 68 -26.27 -0.60 -8.58
N CYS A 69 -25.04 -0.17 -8.85
CA CYS A 69 -23.84 -0.97 -8.67
C CYS A 69 -22.77 -0.20 -7.92
N THR A 70 -21.98 -0.90 -7.11
CA THR A 70 -20.76 -0.38 -6.50
C THR A 70 -19.54 -1.12 -7.02
N LEU A 71 -18.39 -0.46 -6.98
CA LEU A 71 -17.09 -1.05 -7.27
C LEU A 71 -16.14 -0.71 -6.11
N THR A 72 -15.41 -1.69 -5.62
CA THR A 72 -14.31 -1.50 -4.67
C THR A 72 -13.01 -1.97 -5.31
N LEU A 73 -11.99 -1.14 -5.21
CA LEU A 73 -10.64 -1.44 -5.70
C LEU A 73 -9.74 -1.88 -4.55
N SER A 74 -8.89 -2.87 -4.77
CA SER A 74 -7.81 -3.29 -3.88
C SER A 74 -6.60 -3.68 -4.74
N ASP A 75 -5.43 -3.86 -4.15
CA ASP A 75 -4.15 -4.01 -4.88
C ASP A 75 -4.13 -5.06 -6.00
N SER A 76 -4.91 -6.14 -5.86
CA SER A 76 -4.98 -7.24 -6.84
C SER A 76 -6.41 -7.66 -7.20
N THR A 77 -7.42 -6.95 -6.70
CA THR A 77 -8.82 -7.31 -6.93
C THR A 77 -9.70 -6.11 -7.17
N ILE A 78 -10.63 -6.28 -8.11
CA ILE A 78 -11.77 -5.39 -8.31
C ILE A 78 -13.03 -6.17 -7.98
N VAL A 79 -13.86 -5.61 -7.11
CA VAL A 79 -15.12 -6.21 -6.67
C VAL A 79 -16.26 -5.31 -7.11
N GLU A 80 -17.10 -5.79 -8.03
CA GLU A 80 -18.36 -5.13 -8.40
C GLU A 80 -19.52 -5.80 -7.66
N SER A 81 -20.41 -5.01 -7.08
CA SER A 81 -21.62 -5.50 -6.40
C SER A 81 -22.85 -4.80 -6.94
N GLY A 82 -23.92 -5.55 -7.23
CA GLY A 82 -25.21 -5.01 -7.67
C GLY A 82 -26.32 -6.05 -7.61
N GLU A 83 -27.48 -5.76 -8.21
CA GLU A 83 -28.63 -6.68 -8.20
C GLU A 83 -28.32 -8.05 -8.84
N ALA A 84 -27.39 -8.08 -9.81
CA ALA A 84 -26.93 -9.30 -10.48
C ALA A 84 -25.96 -10.14 -9.63
N GLY A 85 -25.64 -9.70 -8.40
CA GLY A 85 -24.72 -10.35 -7.48
C GLY A 85 -23.36 -9.67 -7.40
N VAL A 86 -22.39 -10.39 -6.83
CA VAL A 86 -21.00 -9.94 -6.67
C VAL A 86 -20.14 -10.54 -7.77
N GLN A 87 -19.36 -9.70 -8.45
CA GLN A 87 -18.38 -10.09 -9.47
C GLN A 87 -16.98 -9.72 -8.97
N VAL A 88 -16.05 -10.68 -9.01
CA VAL A 88 -14.66 -10.48 -8.60
C VAL A 88 -13.76 -10.65 -9.81
N MET A 89 -12.89 -9.68 -10.04
CA MET A 89 -11.83 -9.73 -11.04
C MET A 89 -10.49 -9.63 -10.32
N TYR A 90 -9.61 -10.60 -10.57
CA TYR A 90 -8.23 -10.57 -10.11
C TYR A 90 -7.39 -9.92 -11.20
N TYR A 91 -6.48 -9.02 -10.84
CA TYR A 91 -5.63 -8.33 -11.81
C TYR A 91 -4.19 -8.19 -11.36
N GLU A 92 -3.31 -8.02 -12.33
CA GLU A 92 -1.93 -7.59 -12.19
C GLU A 92 -1.70 -6.38 -13.08
N VAL A 93 -1.02 -5.36 -12.55
CA VAL A 93 -0.64 -4.17 -13.32
C VAL A 93 0.57 -4.50 -14.19
N LEU A 94 0.46 -4.22 -15.50
CA LEU A 94 1.55 -4.43 -16.47
C LEU A 94 2.30 -3.14 -16.79
N SER A 95 1.56 -2.03 -16.89
CA SER A 95 2.12 -0.69 -17.07
C SER A 95 1.10 0.38 -16.67
N GLU A 96 1.61 1.55 -16.31
CA GLU A 96 0.82 2.71 -15.89
C GLU A 96 1.33 3.96 -16.60
N GLU A 97 0.39 4.76 -17.09
CA GLU A 97 0.62 6.01 -17.80
C GLU A 97 -0.27 7.09 -17.16
N PRO A 98 0.22 7.80 -16.13
CA PRO A 98 -0.44 8.99 -15.61
C PRO A 98 -0.28 10.17 -16.57
N ASP A 99 -1.31 11.00 -16.69
CA ASP A 99 -1.33 12.25 -17.45
C ASP A 99 -2.15 13.33 -16.73
N ASP A 100 -2.24 14.52 -17.33
CA ASP A 100 -2.95 15.67 -16.74
C ASP A 100 -4.46 15.42 -16.56
N ASP A 101 -5.05 14.45 -17.29
CA ASP A 101 -6.47 14.13 -17.30
C ASP A 101 -6.79 12.89 -16.42
N GLY A 102 -5.78 12.12 -16.01
CA GLY A 102 -5.91 11.00 -15.08
C GLY A 102 -4.82 9.92 -15.22
N LEU A 103 -5.23 8.65 -15.17
CA LEU A 103 -4.37 7.47 -15.19
C LEU A 103 -4.89 6.43 -16.17
N SER A 104 -4.02 5.93 -17.03
CA SER A 104 -4.26 4.73 -17.83
C SER A 104 -3.38 3.57 -17.38
N ALA A 105 -3.99 2.46 -16.95
CA ALA A 105 -3.30 1.26 -16.50
C ALA A 105 -3.60 0.09 -17.44
N GLN A 106 -2.56 -0.50 -18.03
CA GLN A 106 -2.68 -1.78 -18.73
C GLN A 106 -2.63 -2.89 -17.69
N ILE A 107 -3.71 -3.67 -17.57
CA ILE A 107 -3.80 -4.78 -16.62
C ILE A 107 -3.94 -6.12 -17.33
N SER A 108 -3.41 -7.17 -16.70
CA SER A 108 -3.72 -8.57 -16.95
C SER A 108 -4.75 -9.03 -15.93
N PHE A 109 -5.80 -9.74 -16.32
CA PHE A 109 -6.87 -10.13 -15.40
C PHE A 109 -7.43 -11.54 -15.63
N THR A 110 -8.02 -12.10 -14.58
CA THR A 110 -8.78 -13.37 -14.58
C THR A 110 -10.04 -13.25 -13.71
N ARG A 111 -11.07 -14.06 -13.96
CA ARG A 111 -12.29 -14.09 -13.12
C ARG A 111 -12.45 -15.39 -12.33
N SER A 112 -11.66 -16.41 -12.67
CA SER A 112 -11.70 -17.69 -11.96
C SER A 112 -10.36 -18.43 -12.03
N ALA A 113 -10.12 -19.26 -11.03
CA ALA A 113 -8.94 -20.12 -11.00
C ALA A 113 -8.95 -21.08 -12.21
N GLY A 114 -7.94 -20.95 -13.07
CA GLY A 114 -7.77 -21.79 -14.26
C GLY A 114 -8.27 -21.17 -15.58
N GLU A 115 -8.81 -19.94 -15.54
CA GLU A 115 -9.04 -19.15 -16.75
C GLU A 115 -7.70 -18.62 -17.30
N ALA A 116 -7.59 -18.51 -18.62
CA ALA A 116 -6.43 -17.87 -19.23
C ALA A 116 -6.51 -16.35 -19.00
N ALA A 117 -5.41 -15.74 -18.57
CA ALA A 117 -5.37 -14.30 -18.37
C ALA A 117 -5.63 -13.53 -19.67
N SER A 118 -6.45 -12.49 -19.57
CA SER A 118 -6.73 -11.53 -20.65
C SER A 118 -6.17 -10.16 -20.28
N GLN A 119 -5.89 -9.32 -21.26
CA GLN A 119 -5.40 -7.96 -21.04
C GLN A 119 -6.48 -6.94 -21.39
N THR A 120 -6.54 -5.84 -20.63
CA THR A 120 -7.45 -4.72 -20.88
C THR A 120 -6.83 -3.42 -20.38
N LEU A 121 -7.29 -2.30 -20.95
CA LEU A 121 -7.00 -0.98 -20.42
C LEU A 121 -8.02 -0.62 -19.34
N LEU A 122 -7.54 -0.10 -18.22
CA LEU A 122 -8.34 0.52 -17.17
C LEU A 122 -7.96 2.00 -17.13
N SER A 123 -8.96 2.87 -17.12
CA SER A 123 -8.74 4.32 -17.12
C SER A 123 -9.44 4.96 -15.96
N ILE A 124 -8.71 5.79 -15.21
CA ILE A 124 -9.25 6.69 -14.20
C ILE A 124 -9.12 8.11 -14.76
N ASN A 125 -10.21 8.85 -14.83
CA ASN A 125 -10.21 10.23 -15.32
C ASN A 125 -10.70 11.17 -14.24
N ASP A 126 -10.13 12.37 -14.14
CA ASP A 126 -10.62 13.46 -13.29
C ASP A 126 -11.36 14.49 -14.14
N THR A 127 -12.69 14.44 -14.14
CA THR A 127 -13.51 15.41 -14.87
C THR A 127 -14.23 16.32 -13.89
N GLY A 128 -13.71 17.54 -13.73
CA GLY A 128 -14.38 18.57 -12.93
C GLY A 128 -14.40 18.28 -11.43
N GLY A 129 -13.38 17.60 -10.90
CA GLY A 129 -13.22 17.32 -9.47
C GLY A 129 -14.02 16.13 -8.96
N ARG A 130 -14.55 15.30 -9.87
CA ARG A 130 -15.08 13.98 -9.53
C ARG A 130 -14.43 12.94 -10.44
N LYS A 131 -13.71 12.01 -9.84
CA LYS A 131 -13.02 10.96 -10.59
C LYS A 131 -13.99 9.91 -11.09
N SER A 132 -13.67 9.32 -12.23
CA SER A 132 -14.37 8.19 -12.83
C SER A 132 -13.39 7.06 -13.12
N ILE A 133 -13.79 5.81 -12.92
CA ILE A 133 -13.02 4.62 -13.29
C ILE A 133 -13.81 3.85 -14.37
N SER A 134 -13.13 3.44 -15.43
CA SER A 134 -13.74 2.75 -16.57
C SER A 134 -12.87 1.60 -17.07
N CYS A 135 -13.51 0.50 -17.46
CA CYS A 135 -12.83 -0.66 -18.01
C CYS A 135 -13.82 -1.55 -18.76
N ASP A 136 -13.45 -2.02 -19.96
CA ASP A 136 -14.29 -2.94 -20.74
C ASP A 136 -14.46 -4.30 -20.05
N ALA A 137 -13.53 -4.69 -19.18
CA ALA A 137 -13.58 -5.94 -18.45
C ALA A 137 -14.55 -5.95 -17.25
N PHE A 138 -15.07 -4.78 -16.84
CA PHE A 138 -16.09 -4.71 -15.81
C PHE A 138 -17.38 -5.43 -16.25
N ALA A 139 -17.98 -6.17 -15.32
CA ALA A 139 -19.07 -7.09 -15.56
C ALA A 139 -20.46 -6.44 -15.39
N LEU A 140 -20.60 -5.50 -14.45
CA LEU A 140 -21.90 -4.91 -14.09
C LEU A 140 -22.11 -3.54 -14.74
N SER A 141 -21.14 -2.63 -14.63
CA SER A 141 -21.15 -1.33 -15.32
C SER A 141 -19.82 -1.08 -16.03
N LYS A 142 -19.82 -0.32 -17.13
CA LYS A 142 -18.57 0.03 -17.84
C LYS A 142 -17.82 1.21 -17.23
N SER A 143 -18.48 1.96 -16.36
CA SER A 143 -17.91 3.11 -15.68
C SER A 143 -18.55 3.30 -14.29
N TYR A 144 -17.76 3.82 -13.37
CA TYR A 144 -18.15 4.19 -12.02
C TYR A 144 -17.58 5.57 -11.67
N LEU A 145 -18.26 6.29 -10.80
CA LEU A 145 -17.82 7.57 -10.23
C LEU A 145 -17.36 7.34 -8.79
N ILE A 146 -16.32 8.03 -8.36
CA ILE A 146 -15.85 7.90 -6.98
C ILE A 146 -16.94 8.36 -6.02
N ALA A 147 -17.22 7.55 -4.99
CA ALA A 147 -18.25 7.89 -4.01
C ALA A 147 -17.81 9.07 -3.15
N GLU A 148 -18.75 9.92 -2.74
CA GLU A 148 -18.45 11.06 -1.87
C GLU A 148 -17.83 10.59 -0.55
N GLY A 149 -16.70 11.19 -0.16
CA GLY A 149 -15.94 10.79 1.03
C GLY A 149 -15.07 9.55 0.83
N SER A 150 -15.10 8.89 -0.34
CA SER A 150 -14.21 7.77 -0.62
C SER A 150 -12.77 8.18 -0.94
N GLU A 151 -12.54 9.43 -1.36
CA GLU A 151 -11.19 10.00 -1.52
C GLU A 151 -10.64 10.55 -0.20
N ALA A 152 -11.47 10.67 0.83
CA ALA A 152 -11.00 11.10 2.15
C ALA A 152 -10.18 9.94 2.71
N GLY A 153 -8.88 9.96 2.42
CA GLY A 153 -7.92 9.03 2.99
C GLY A 153 -7.93 9.11 4.52
N ILE A 154 -7.22 8.17 5.14
CA ILE A 154 -7.03 8.21 6.57
C ILE A 154 -6.00 9.28 6.92
N GLU A 155 -6.38 10.20 7.81
CA GLU A 155 -5.41 11.10 8.42
C GLU A 155 -4.65 10.38 9.54
N LEU A 156 -3.38 10.75 9.74
CA LEU A 156 -2.64 10.34 10.93
C LEU A 156 -2.81 11.38 12.03
N SER A 157 -3.12 10.90 13.24
CA SER A 157 -3.00 11.73 14.42
C SER A 157 -1.55 12.15 14.65
N ALA A 158 -1.35 13.30 15.28
CA ALA A 158 -0.01 13.74 15.67
C ALA A 158 0.70 12.66 16.50
N HIS A 159 1.91 12.32 16.09
CA HIS A 159 2.72 11.26 16.68
C HIS A 159 4.18 11.70 16.78
N SER A 160 5.02 10.85 17.36
CA SER A 160 6.45 11.14 17.54
C SER A 160 7.18 11.03 16.19
N PRO A 161 8.01 12.00 15.78
CA PRO A 161 8.73 11.96 14.49
C PRO A 161 9.67 10.74 14.38
N GLU A 162 10.07 10.15 15.50
CA GLU A 162 10.83 8.91 15.56
C GLU A 162 10.12 7.74 14.87
N LEU A 163 8.79 7.77 14.73
CA LEU A 163 8.04 6.75 13.98
C LEU A 163 8.41 6.79 12.49
N ASN A 164 8.41 7.98 11.88
CA ASN A 164 8.80 8.18 10.48
C ASN A 164 10.25 7.77 10.25
N GLU A 165 11.15 8.17 11.15
CA GLU A 165 12.57 7.79 11.08
C GLU A 165 12.77 6.26 11.14
N LEU A 166 11.99 5.58 11.98
CA LEU A 166 12.05 4.12 12.12
C LEU A 166 11.47 3.38 10.91
N LEU A 167 10.41 3.94 10.31
CA LEU A 167 9.74 3.38 9.15
C LEU A 167 10.38 3.78 7.81
N ASP A 168 11.30 4.75 7.82
CA ASP A 168 11.85 5.39 6.62
C ASP A 168 10.73 5.84 5.66
N ALA A 169 9.67 6.43 6.23
CA ALA A 169 8.45 6.76 5.51
C ALA A 169 7.77 8.02 6.05
N GLU A 170 7.17 8.78 5.15
CA GLU A 170 6.43 10.00 5.45
C GLU A 170 4.99 9.68 5.90
N ASP A 171 4.35 10.63 6.58
CA ASP A 171 2.98 10.47 7.09
C ASP A 171 1.99 10.02 6.01
N ALA A 172 2.16 10.52 4.78
CA ALA A 172 1.32 10.17 3.65
C ALA A 172 1.46 8.70 3.24
N GLU A 173 2.66 8.13 3.29
CA GLU A 173 2.92 6.73 2.96
C GLU A 173 2.34 5.80 4.02
N ILE A 174 2.55 6.15 5.29
CA ILE A 174 1.99 5.43 6.44
C ILE A 174 0.45 5.47 6.39
N ALA A 175 -0.13 6.66 6.16
CA ALA A 175 -1.57 6.85 6.00
C ALA A 175 -2.14 6.01 4.85
N SER A 176 -1.47 6.00 3.70
CA SER A 176 -1.86 5.23 2.52
C SER A 176 -1.88 3.73 2.81
N ALA A 177 -0.81 3.20 3.41
CA ALA A 177 -0.74 1.79 3.80
C ALA A 177 -1.86 1.41 4.78
N ILE A 178 -2.17 2.26 5.77
CA ILE A 178 -3.28 2.02 6.70
C ILE A 178 -4.64 2.11 5.99
N ALA A 179 -4.83 3.07 5.08
CA ALA A 179 -6.07 3.27 4.34
C ALA A 179 -6.43 2.03 3.50
N GLN A 180 -5.45 1.38 2.90
CA GLN A 180 -5.64 0.12 2.17
C GLN A 180 -6.32 -0.92 3.06
N LYS A 181 -5.83 -1.14 4.28
CA LYS A 181 -6.45 -2.07 5.22
C LYS A 181 -7.81 -1.59 5.72
N ALA A 182 -7.89 -0.32 6.09
CA ALA A 182 -9.08 0.27 6.68
C ALA A 182 -10.29 0.25 5.76
N SER A 183 -10.11 0.38 4.45
CA SER A 183 -11.20 0.31 3.48
C SER A 183 -12.06 -0.95 3.58
N SER A 184 -11.45 -2.07 3.98
CA SER A 184 -12.14 -3.36 4.15
C SER A 184 -12.63 -3.58 5.58
N ALA A 185 -11.85 -3.16 6.57
CA ALA A 185 -12.12 -3.45 7.98
C ALA A 185 -12.99 -2.39 8.67
N SER A 186 -12.88 -1.13 8.23
CA SER A 186 -13.56 0.03 8.79
C SER A 186 -13.73 1.14 7.73
N PRO A 187 -14.67 0.98 6.77
CA PRO A 187 -14.79 1.86 5.60
C PRO A 187 -15.13 3.32 5.91
N THR A 188 -15.61 3.61 7.12
CA THR A 188 -15.99 4.96 7.57
C THR A 188 -14.91 5.62 8.43
N ALA A 189 -13.76 4.97 8.64
CA ALA A 189 -12.66 5.56 9.39
C ALA A 189 -11.98 6.64 8.57
N THR A 190 -11.65 7.74 9.22
CA THR A 190 -10.99 8.91 8.62
C THR A 190 -9.72 9.31 9.37
N LEU A 191 -9.43 8.68 10.52
CA LEU A 191 -8.30 9.00 11.38
C LEU A 191 -7.72 7.72 11.97
N ALA A 192 -6.39 7.59 11.93
CA ALA A 192 -5.63 6.56 12.61
C ALA A 192 -4.78 7.18 13.72
N THR A 193 -4.74 6.53 14.88
CA THR A 193 -3.97 6.96 16.05
C THR A 193 -2.91 5.91 16.35
N TRP A 194 -1.63 6.30 16.36
CA TRP A 194 -0.52 5.41 16.68
C TRP A 194 -0.51 5.03 18.16
N ASP A 195 -0.22 3.77 18.46
CA ASP A 195 -0.21 3.22 19.82
C ASP A 195 1.05 3.59 20.63
N GLY A 196 2.07 4.16 19.98
CA GLY A 196 3.30 4.60 20.63
C GLY A 196 4.38 3.53 20.77
N GLU A 197 4.16 2.34 20.22
CA GLU A 197 5.08 1.21 20.33
C GLU A 197 5.55 0.73 18.94
N VAL A 198 6.81 0.32 18.88
CA VAL A 198 7.42 -0.32 17.71
C VAL A 198 8.12 -1.60 18.16
N TYR A 199 7.87 -2.70 17.46
CA TYR A 199 8.50 -3.99 17.65
C TYR A 199 9.46 -4.26 16.50
N ILE A 200 10.69 -4.65 16.81
CA ILE A 200 11.73 -4.96 15.80
C ILE A 200 12.10 -6.43 15.93
N ASP A 201 11.82 -7.22 14.89
CA ASP A 201 12.38 -8.55 14.75
C ASP A 201 13.75 -8.46 14.07
N CYS A 202 14.82 -8.53 14.86
CA CYS A 202 16.18 -8.45 14.33
C CYS A 202 16.61 -9.69 13.51
N ASN A 203 15.89 -10.81 13.59
CA ASN A 203 16.21 -12.00 12.79
C ASN A 203 15.60 -11.91 11.40
N GLU A 204 14.37 -11.39 11.32
CA GLU A 204 13.63 -11.23 10.07
C GLU A 204 13.84 -9.84 9.42
N ASP A 205 14.46 -8.91 10.15
CA ASP A 205 14.63 -7.50 9.77
C ASP A 205 13.29 -6.78 9.48
N VAL A 206 12.27 -7.14 10.24
CA VAL A 206 10.91 -6.60 10.13
C VAL A 206 10.61 -5.69 11.32
N LEU A 207 10.00 -4.55 11.02
CA LEU A 207 9.44 -3.63 12.00
C LEU A 207 7.92 -3.75 12.00
N THR A 208 7.29 -3.83 13.17
CA THR A 208 5.83 -3.82 13.31
C THR A 208 5.37 -2.78 14.31
N THR A 209 4.29 -2.08 13.99
CA THR A 209 3.64 -1.08 14.83
C THR A 209 2.11 -1.19 14.70
N SER A 210 1.33 -0.48 15.51
CA SER A 210 -0.13 -0.59 15.51
C SER A 210 -0.82 0.76 15.64
N PHE A 211 -1.99 0.85 15.02
CA PHE A 211 -2.84 2.04 14.99
C PHE A 211 -4.29 1.67 15.32
N HIS A 212 -4.99 2.55 16.02
CA HIS A 212 -6.43 2.48 16.19
C HIS A 212 -7.14 3.43 15.22
N LEU A 213 -8.11 2.87 14.50
CA LEU A 213 -9.01 3.64 13.65
C LEU A 213 -10.11 4.32 14.48
N ASN A 214 -10.61 5.46 14.01
CA ASN A 214 -11.66 6.25 14.66
C ASN A 214 -13.08 5.73 14.37
N ASP A 215 -13.29 4.43 14.37
CA ASP A 215 -14.59 3.79 14.25
C ASP A 215 -15.13 3.33 15.62
N ALA A 216 -16.38 2.87 15.63
CA ALA A 216 -17.04 2.46 16.88
C ALA A 216 -16.36 1.26 17.56
N ALA A 217 -15.68 0.40 16.78
CA ALA A 217 -14.96 -0.75 17.29
C ALA A 217 -13.53 -0.41 17.74
N SER A 218 -13.01 0.78 17.39
CA SER A 218 -11.61 1.13 17.52
C SER A 218 -10.73 0.05 16.87
N THR A 219 -11.00 -0.20 15.60
CA THR A 219 -10.37 -1.25 14.81
C THR A 219 -8.85 -1.06 14.82
N ILE A 220 -8.12 -2.11 15.17
CA ILE A 220 -6.65 -2.12 15.19
C ILE A 220 -6.15 -2.50 13.79
N VAL A 221 -5.24 -1.70 13.26
CA VAL A 221 -4.47 -1.99 12.05
C VAL A 221 -3.01 -2.16 12.45
N GLN A 222 -2.39 -3.27 12.05
CA GLN A 222 -0.97 -3.48 12.27
C GLN A 222 -0.20 -3.08 11.02
N LEU A 223 0.78 -2.20 11.14
CA LEU A 223 1.65 -1.82 10.04
C LEU A 223 2.97 -2.58 10.16
N SER A 224 3.44 -3.14 9.06
CA SER A 224 4.68 -3.89 8.96
C SER A 224 5.57 -3.30 7.88
N LEU A 225 6.87 -3.21 8.16
CA LEU A 225 7.91 -2.84 7.21
C LEU A 225 8.97 -3.94 7.17
N ASP A 226 9.17 -4.54 5.99
CA ASP A 226 10.37 -5.34 5.72
C ASP A 226 11.52 -4.39 5.40
N ARG A 227 12.52 -4.30 6.28
CA ARG A 227 13.64 -3.35 6.12
C ARG A 227 14.67 -3.82 5.09
N GLY A 228 14.61 -5.09 4.69
CA GLY A 228 15.44 -5.64 3.63
C GLY A 228 14.96 -5.24 2.23
N SER A 229 13.63 -5.20 2.02
CA SER A 229 13.00 -4.79 0.76
C SER A 229 12.53 -3.34 0.73
N GLY A 230 12.28 -2.73 1.89
CA GLY A 230 11.58 -1.43 2.02
C GLY A 230 10.07 -1.54 1.83
N GLU A 231 9.51 -2.75 1.77
CA GLU A 231 8.08 -2.95 1.54
C GLU A 231 7.28 -2.71 2.82
N MET A 232 6.32 -1.77 2.74
CA MET A 232 5.38 -1.44 3.80
C MET A 232 3.99 -2.00 3.51
N SER A 233 3.37 -2.65 4.48
CA SER A 233 2.02 -3.20 4.35
C SER A 233 1.25 -3.16 5.66
N ALA A 234 -0.08 -3.09 5.57
CA ALA A 234 -0.99 -3.11 6.72
C ALA A 234 -1.78 -4.42 6.79
N LEU A 235 -1.93 -4.96 8.02
CA LEU A 235 -2.56 -6.23 8.34
C LEU A 235 -3.81 -6.06 9.21
#